data_AF-A0A8G2L7E9-F1
#
_entry.id   AF-A0A8G2L7E9-F1
#
_cell.length_a   1.000
_cell.length_b   1.000
_cell.length_c   1.000
_cell.angle_alpha   90.00
_cell.angle_beta   90.00
_cell.angle_gamma   90.00
#
_symmetry.space_group_name_H-M   'P 1'
#
loop_
_entity.id
_entity.type
_entity.pdbx_description
1 polymer ?
#
loop_
_entity_poly.entity_id
_entity_poly.type
_entity_poly.pdbx_seq_one_letter_code
_entity_poly.pdbx_strand_id
1 'polypeptide(L)'
;MKRDVIDSIIISVFTLYLFIYSMYSGIIYIFSNSLYPAEYQSFFVFIPYIMLPLLSIWKNNKMIERVYVYFMFLGFVSFIILLTTYIYEPMLEILDIVIIAFYTDVLDQYFQNNRNLFYRGVTFVAIFFIMFSIARFFVYVPATDPSRIVIDSIYADYARSQVPFFFYYGIIIRIAYINITTSIQAIILYIVLSVLLAENYFLIFGIVKGNSTASMINPTLTGGISALSCQCEGLTATLPTVAAVVASVISEALLTESIVLLIMSNIILNIFLNKRSRITLVSSVKNIRDSNIFPVLALFFVLVFPVAETIGIIFKLEKTSMLFFFGMNLLTFISGIFLIYGIYRIGINIKISNIVNKGIYIFIASFIMFIWFIPGMALYAYTDYGIFILMNIISLISGIITYIVYINIEELKRAYVEFISMMFSMTGLVIFYISTISKITIYPEFGIAQQLYFAAMLWAVSLPFMWLSTIDTMYMYSIPRDAIKNKNKSNKTVVSD
;
A
#
# COMPACT_ATOMS: atom_id res chain seq x y z
N MET A 1 37.48 9.12 -19.56
CA MET A 1 36.20 9.16 -18.83
C MET A 1 35.22 8.26 -19.57
N LYS A 2 34.43 7.41 -18.89
CA LYS A 2 33.39 6.61 -19.57
C LYS A 2 32.36 7.57 -20.18
N ARG A 3 31.84 7.26 -21.38
CA ARG A 3 30.85 8.08 -22.13
C ARG A 3 29.70 8.53 -21.22
N ASP A 4 29.13 7.61 -20.44
CA ASP A 4 28.08 7.86 -19.43
C ASP A 4 28.38 9.02 -18.47
N VAL A 5 29.64 9.23 -18.07
CA VAL A 5 30.01 10.27 -17.11
C VAL A 5 30.03 11.65 -17.76
N ILE A 6 30.52 11.72 -19.00
CA ILE A 6 30.53 12.96 -19.79
C ILE A 6 29.08 13.37 -20.04
N ASP A 7 28.29 12.41 -20.48
CA ASP A 7 26.86 12.49 -20.73
C ASP A 7 26.09 13.01 -19.51
N SER A 8 26.31 12.45 -18.32
CA SER A 8 25.66 12.95 -17.09
C SER A 8 26.08 14.36 -16.69
N ILE A 9 27.36 14.73 -16.84
CA ILE A 9 27.83 16.09 -16.56
C ILE A 9 27.15 17.08 -17.51
N ILE A 10 27.06 16.72 -18.79
CA ILE A 10 26.39 17.52 -19.81
C ILE A 10 24.93 17.76 -19.39
N ILE A 11 24.17 16.73 -19.03
CA ILE A 11 22.78 16.91 -18.54
C ILE A 11 22.73 17.85 -17.34
N SER A 12 23.57 17.63 -16.32
CA SER A 12 23.56 18.42 -15.09
C SER A 12 23.80 19.89 -15.37
N VAL A 13 24.77 20.19 -16.25
CA VAL A 13 25.09 21.56 -16.67
C VAL A 13 23.95 22.15 -17.49
N PHE A 14 23.38 21.42 -18.45
CA PHE A 14 22.25 21.89 -19.25
C PHE A 14 20.99 22.11 -18.42
N THR A 15 20.71 21.22 -17.48
CA THR A 15 19.58 21.32 -16.54
C THR A 15 19.73 22.54 -15.65
N LEU A 16 20.93 22.77 -15.12
CA LEU A 16 21.25 23.97 -14.35
C LEU A 16 21.08 25.24 -15.19
N TYR A 17 21.59 25.23 -16.43
CA TYR A 17 21.44 26.35 -17.36
C TYR A 17 19.97 26.65 -17.65
N LEU A 18 19.17 25.61 -17.94
CA LEU A 18 17.74 25.73 -18.19
C LEU A 18 17.02 26.33 -16.98
N PHE A 19 17.32 25.86 -15.75
CA PHE A 19 16.73 26.45 -14.55
C PHE A 19 17.11 27.92 -14.33
N ILE A 20 18.39 28.27 -14.51
CA ILE A 20 18.87 29.66 -14.37
C ILE A 20 18.21 30.55 -15.44
N TYR A 21 18.21 30.09 -16.69
CA TYR A 21 17.59 30.82 -17.81
C TYR A 21 16.09 31.02 -17.57
N SER A 22 15.36 29.97 -17.18
CA SER A 22 13.93 30.04 -16.90
C SER A 22 13.59 30.94 -15.72
N MET A 23 14.45 31.05 -14.70
CA MET A 23 14.29 32.04 -13.63
C MET A 23 14.56 33.47 -14.14
N TYR A 24 15.59 33.67 -14.96
CA TYR A 24 15.93 34.97 -15.52
C TYR A 24 14.88 35.50 -16.50
N SER A 25 14.33 34.63 -17.35
CA SER A 25 13.29 34.97 -18.33
C SER A 25 11.90 35.11 -17.70
N GLY A 26 11.75 34.81 -16.40
CA GLY A 26 10.48 34.89 -15.69
C GLY A 26 9.50 33.74 -16.02
N ILE A 27 9.98 32.66 -16.63
CA ILE A 27 9.20 31.45 -16.88
C ILE A 27 9.01 30.69 -15.57
N ILE A 28 10.05 30.57 -14.75
CA ILE A 28 9.94 30.08 -13.36
C ILE A 28 9.87 31.28 -12.44
N TYR A 29 8.77 31.40 -11.72
CA TYR A 29 8.55 32.46 -10.74
C TYR A 29 8.34 31.87 -9.34
N ILE A 30 9.17 32.28 -8.38
CA ILE A 30 9.06 31.85 -6.98
C ILE A 30 8.44 33.00 -6.18
N PHE A 31 7.21 32.81 -5.70
CA PHE A 31 6.57 33.75 -4.80
C PHE A 31 6.90 33.39 -3.35
N SER A 32 7.76 34.19 -2.73
CA SER A 32 8.23 33.98 -1.36
C SER A 32 8.25 35.31 -0.61
N ASN A 33 7.79 35.30 0.64
CA ASN A 33 7.89 36.44 1.54
C ASN A 33 8.04 35.98 3.00
N SER A 34 8.20 36.92 3.94
CA SER A 34 8.42 36.61 5.36
C SER A 34 7.28 35.83 6.02
N LEU A 35 6.04 35.94 5.51
CA LEU A 35 4.87 35.21 5.98
C LEU A 35 4.71 33.84 5.29
N TYR A 36 5.21 33.73 4.06
CA TYR A 36 5.06 32.63 3.10
C TYR A 36 6.42 32.24 2.50
N PRO A 37 7.36 31.68 3.29
CA PRO A 37 8.66 31.29 2.77
C PRO A 37 8.53 30.09 1.82
N ALA A 38 8.97 30.26 0.57
CA ALA A 38 8.98 29.19 -0.43
C ALA A 38 10.40 28.88 -0.97
N GLU A 39 11.30 29.86 -0.97
CA GLU A 39 12.64 29.78 -1.58
C GLU A 39 13.43 28.50 -1.24
N TYR A 40 13.57 28.17 0.05
CA TYR A 40 14.35 27.02 0.48
C TYR A 40 13.79 25.69 -0.04
N GLN A 41 12.46 25.56 -0.06
CA GLN A 41 11.80 24.36 -0.56
C GLN A 41 11.87 24.29 -2.10
N SER A 42 11.73 25.44 -2.78
CA SER A 42 11.88 25.53 -4.23
C SER A 42 13.26 25.05 -4.69
N PHE A 43 14.34 25.53 -4.05
CA PHE A 43 15.70 25.09 -4.40
C PHE A 43 15.93 23.61 -4.08
N PHE A 44 15.37 23.11 -2.97
CA PHE A 44 15.47 21.69 -2.63
C PHE A 44 14.81 20.78 -3.67
N VAL A 45 13.72 21.21 -4.31
CA VAL A 45 13.11 20.45 -5.42
C VAL A 45 14.05 20.40 -6.63
N PHE A 46 14.79 21.47 -6.92
CA PHE A 46 15.66 21.55 -8.09
C PHE A 46 17.02 20.84 -7.93
N ILE A 47 17.60 20.84 -6.73
CA ILE A 47 18.91 20.23 -6.44
C ILE A 47 19.01 18.77 -6.93
N PRO A 48 18.04 17.88 -6.66
CA PRO A 48 18.01 16.51 -7.17
C PRO A 48 18.22 16.44 -8.69
N TYR A 49 17.50 17.25 -9.48
CA TYR A 49 17.57 17.20 -10.94
C TYR A 49 18.97 17.54 -11.49
N ILE A 50 19.72 18.38 -10.77
CA ILE A 50 21.07 18.79 -11.16
C ILE A 50 22.13 17.82 -10.62
N MET A 51 22.00 17.37 -9.37
CA MET A 51 23.03 16.60 -8.68
C MET A 51 22.96 15.09 -8.95
N LEU A 52 21.77 14.54 -9.19
CA LEU A 52 21.59 13.09 -9.30
C LEU A 52 22.17 12.47 -10.57
N PRO A 53 22.14 13.12 -11.75
CA PRO A 53 22.86 12.60 -12.91
C PRO A 53 24.35 12.39 -12.62
N LEU A 54 24.96 13.24 -11.78
CA LEU A 54 26.38 13.12 -11.39
C LEU A 54 26.69 11.85 -10.58
N LEU A 55 25.68 11.14 -10.05
CA LEU A 55 25.87 9.83 -9.41
C LEU A 55 26.43 8.77 -10.37
N SER A 56 26.36 9.00 -11.70
CA SER A 56 27.00 8.12 -12.69
C SER A 56 28.51 7.98 -12.50
N ILE A 57 29.16 8.98 -11.89
CA ILE A 57 30.60 8.96 -11.54
C ILE A 57 30.93 7.77 -10.62
N TRP A 58 29.99 7.38 -9.76
CA TRP A 58 30.16 6.32 -8.76
C TRP A 58 29.38 5.03 -9.10
N LYS A 59 28.95 4.88 -10.36
CA LYS A 59 28.15 3.74 -10.87
C LYS A 59 28.83 2.36 -10.71
N ASN A 60 30.12 2.30 -10.38
CA ASN A 60 30.81 1.03 -10.14
C ASN A 60 30.23 0.22 -8.96
N ASN A 61 29.44 0.83 -8.08
CA ASN A 61 28.69 0.14 -7.03
C ASN A 61 27.27 -0.20 -7.49
N LYS A 62 26.87 -1.49 -7.41
CA LYS A 62 25.53 -1.99 -7.79
C LYS A 62 24.37 -1.29 -7.04
N MET A 63 24.60 -0.77 -5.84
CA MET A 63 23.59 0.04 -5.13
C MET A 63 23.46 1.44 -5.75
N ILE A 64 24.59 2.08 -6.07
CA ILE A 64 24.61 3.41 -6.68
C ILE A 64 24.03 3.36 -8.09
N GLU A 65 24.32 2.32 -8.87
CA GLU A 65 23.72 2.13 -10.19
C GLU A 65 22.18 2.01 -10.13
N ARG A 66 21.63 1.33 -9.12
CA ARG A 66 20.18 1.25 -8.91
C ARG A 66 19.57 2.60 -8.60
N VAL A 67 20.16 3.32 -7.65
CA VAL A 67 19.73 4.66 -7.25
C VAL A 67 19.78 5.62 -8.45
N TYR A 68 20.86 5.56 -9.22
CA TYR A 68 21.02 6.34 -10.45
C TYR A 68 19.89 6.07 -11.45
N VAL A 69 19.55 4.81 -11.72
CA VAL A 69 18.45 4.46 -12.65
C VAL A 69 17.11 5.01 -12.15
N TYR A 70 16.78 4.90 -10.86
CA TYR A 70 15.53 5.44 -10.32
C TYR A 70 15.40 6.95 -10.52
N PHE A 71 16.47 7.68 -10.21
CA PHE A 71 16.49 9.13 -10.38
C PHE A 71 16.55 9.58 -11.84
N MET A 72 17.18 8.80 -12.72
CA MET A 72 17.11 9.01 -14.17
C MET A 72 15.68 8.96 -14.69
N PHE A 73 14.90 7.94 -14.31
CA PHE A 73 13.49 7.85 -14.70
C PHE A 73 12.64 8.98 -14.10
N LEU A 74 12.91 9.38 -12.85
CA LEU A 74 12.21 10.51 -12.22
C LEU A 74 12.51 11.82 -12.95
N GLY A 75 13.78 12.06 -13.32
CA GLY A 75 14.21 13.19 -14.14
C GLY A 75 13.53 13.20 -15.51
N PHE A 76 13.50 12.05 -16.19
CA PHE A 76 12.82 11.92 -17.48
C PHE A 76 11.34 12.33 -17.41
N VAL A 77 10.61 11.84 -16.41
CA VAL A 77 9.18 12.19 -16.25
C VAL A 77 8.99 13.66 -15.86
N SER A 78 9.85 14.23 -15.01
CA SER A 78 9.75 15.67 -14.71
C SER A 78 10.02 16.53 -15.94
N PHE A 79 10.93 16.14 -16.83
CA PHE A 79 11.16 16.89 -18.07
C PHE A 79 9.96 16.82 -19.02
N ILE A 80 9.28 15.67 -19.09
CA ILE A 80 8.00 15.57 -19.82
C ILE A 80 6.95 16.53 -19.24
N ILE A 81 6.89 16.65 -17.90
CA ILE A 81 5.97 17.60 -17.25
C ILE A 81 6.36 19.04 -17.57
N LEU A 82 7.65 19.39 -17.50
CA LEU A 82 8.15 20.73 -17.83
C LEU A 82 7.89 21.12 -19.29
N LEU A 83 7.99 20.16 -20.22
CA LEU A 83 7.71 20.38 -21.65
C LEU A 83 6.29 20.93 -21.88
N THR A 84 5.32 20.60 -21.01
CA THR A 84 3.97 21.15 -21.11
C THR A 84 3.90 22.68 -20.97
N THR A 85 4.89 23.29 -20.32
CA THR A 85 5.03 24.75 -20.22
C THR A 85 5.91 25.32 -21.33
N TYR A 86 6.97 24.60 -21.70
CA TYR A 86 7.95 25.09 -22.67
C TYR A 86 7.53 24.99 -24.15
N ILE A 87 6.47 24.23 -24.48
CA ILE A 87 5.82 24.27 -25.81
C ILE A 87 5.33 25.70 -26.18
N TYR A 88 5.11 26.56 -25.19
CA TYR A 88 4.68 27.93 -25.44
C TYR A 88 5.87 28.89 -25.69
N GLU A 89 7.12 28.40 -25.59
CA GLU A 89 8.36 29.17 -25.71
C GLU A 89 9.34 28.51 -26.71
N PRO A 90 9.31 28.87 -28.01
CA PRO A 90 9.92 28.11 -29.11
C PRO A 90 11.46 27.93 -29.04
N MET A 91 12.17 28.77 -28.27
CA MET A 91 13.63 28.61 -28.08
C MET A 91 13.97 27.52 -27.04
N LEU A 92 13.04 27.18 -26.15
CA LEU A 92 13.23 26.17 -25.10
C LEU A 92 12.83 24.76 -25.56
N GLU A 93 11.95 24.66 -26.55
CA GLU A 93 11.56 23.39 -27.17
C GLU A 93 12.77 22.58 -27.68
N ILE A 94 13.74 23.25 -28.31
CA ILE A 94 14.95 22.59 -28.83
C ILE A 94 15.77 21.99 -27.69
N LEU A 95 15.87 22.72 -26.57
CA LEU A 95 16.64 22.28 -25.40
C LEU A 95 15.96 21.09 -24.73
N ASP A 96 14.63 21.10 -24.63
CA ASP A 96 13.86 19.98 -24.09
C ASP A 96 13.94 18.74 -24.98
N ILE A 97 13.87 18.90 -26.31
CA ILE A 97 14.02 17.79 -27.26
C ILE A 97 15.40 17.14 -27.10
N VAL A 98 16.47 17.93 -26.93
CA VAL A 98 17.82 17.41 -26.70
C VAL A 98 17.90 16.64 -25.38
N ILE A 99 17.29 17.16 -24.31
CA ILE A 99 17.24 16.49 -23.00
C ILE A 99 16.43 15.19 -23.08
N ILE A 100 15.28 15.19 -23.77
CA ILE A 100 14.46 13.99 -23.96
C ILE A 100 15.21 12.95 -24.78
N ALA A 101 15.80 13.35 -25.91
CA ALA A 101 16.59 12.46 -26.76
C ALA A 101 17.72 11.81 -25.95
N PHE A 102 18.38 12.58 -25.10
CA PHE A 102 19.39 12.09 -24.18
C PHE A 102 18.84 11.01 -23.23
N TYR A 103 17.75 11.31 -22.50
CA TYR A 103 17.17 10.35 -21.58
C TYR A 103 16.73 9.07 -22.31
N THR A 104 16.15 9.20 -23.50
CA THR A 104 15.74 8.04 -24.30
C THR A 104 16.93 7.18 -24.73
N ASP A 105 18.07 7.76 -25.10
CA ASP A 105 19.27 7.00 -25.48
C ASP A 105 19.80 6.20 -24.28
N VAL A 106 19.92 6.82 -23.11
CA VAL A 106 20.38 6.12 -21.90
C VAL A 106 19.38 5.06 -21.46
N LEU A 107 18.08 5.34 -21.53
CA LEU A 107 17.04 4.37 -21.19
C LEU A 107 17.02 3.18 -22.16
N ASP A 108 17.26 3.40 -23.45
CA ASP A 108 17.37 2.32 -24.44
C ASP A 108 18.60 1.44 -24.17
N GLN A 109 19.75 2.04 -23.80
CA GLN A 109 20.92 1.26 -23.37
C GLN A 109 20.61 0.34 -22.18
N TYR A 110 19.84 0.82 -21.19
CA TYR A 110 19.40 -0.02 -20.08
C TYR A 110 18.36 -1.07 -20.51
N PHE A 111 17.47 -0.74 -21.44
CA PHE A 111 16.51 -1.71 -21.99
C PHE A 111 17.19 -2.84 -22.76
N GLN A 112 18.27 -2.55 -23.49
CA GLN A 112 19.00 -3.56 -24.26
C GLN A 112 19.95 -4.37 -23.37
N ASN A 113 20.73 -3.70 -22.52
CA ASN A 113 21.83 -4.34 -21.76
C ASN A 113 21.41 -4.83 -20.37
N ASN A 114 20.38 -4.25 -19.74
CA ASN A 114 19.97 -4.59 -18.38
C ASN A 114 18.46 -4.40 -18.13
N ARG A 115 17.64 -5.20 -18.84
CA ARG A 115 16.16 -5.17 -18.77
C ARG A 115 15.60 -5.17 -17.36
N ASN A 116 16.21 -5.92 -16.44
CA ASN A 116 15.73 -6.00 -15.06
C ASN A 116 15.82 -4.64 -14.34
N LEU A 117 16.93 -3.91 -14.49
CA LEU A 117 17.07 -2.56 -13.93
C LEU A 117 16.12 -1.57 -14.62
N PHE A 118 15.96 -1.68 -15.94
CA PHE A 118 15.01 -0.84 -16.68
C PHE A 118 13.58 -1.00 -16.14
N TYR A 119 13.07 -2.23 -16.04
CA TYR A 119 11.72 -2.47 -15.53
C TYR A 119 11.56 -2.02 -14.07
N ARG A 120 12.60 -2.17 -13.23
CA ARG A 120 12.59 -1.61 -11.88
C ARG A 120 12.42 -0.10 -11.87
N GLY A 121 13.12 0.61 -12.75
CA GLY A 121 13.01 2.05 -12.92
C GLY A 121 11.60 2.50 -13.35
N VAL A 122 11.02 1.81 -14.34
CA VAL A 122 9.64 2.05 -14.78
C VAL A 122 8.64 1.82 -13.64
N THR A 123 8.76 0.69 -12.91
CA THR A 123 7.86 0.38 -11.78
C THR A 123 8.02 1.40 -10.66
N PHE A 124 9.24 1.83 -10.33
CA PHE A 124 9.48 2.87 -9.33
C PHE A 124 8.74 4.17 -9.66
N VAL A 125 8.86 4.68 -10.89
CA VAL A 125 8.18 5.91 -11.28
C VAL A 125 6.67 5.73 -11.38
N ALA A 126 6.19 4.59 -11.87
CA ALA A 126 4.77 4.28 -11.88
C ALA A 126 4.17 4.29 -10.47
N ILE A 127 4.83 3.62 -9.51
CA ILE A 127 4.42 3.61 -8.10
C ILE A 127 4.45 5.03 -7.53
N PHE A 128 5.55 5.77 -7.72
CA PHE A 128 5.69 7.14 -7.23
C PHE A 128 4.55 8.04 -7.73
N PHE A 129 4.25 8.00 -9.03
CA PHE A 129 3.20 8.81 -9.64
C PHE A 129 1.80 8.40 -9.17
N ILE A 130 1.53 7.10 -9.04
CA ILE A 130 0.27 6.58 -8.49
C ILE A 130 0.10 7.07 -7.05
N MET A 131 1.14 6.98 -6.22
CA MET A 131 1.11 7.43 -4.83
C MET A 131 0.85 8.95 -4.72
N PHE A 132 1.51 9.76 -5.56
CA PHE A 132 1.26 11.21 -5.63
C PHE A 132 -0.15 11.55 -6.11
N SER A 133 -0.70 10.78 -7.05
CA SER A 133 -2.06 10.98 -7.58
C SER A 133 -3.13 10.58 -6.56
N ILE A 134 -2.98 9.43 -5.90
CA ILE A 134 -3.89 8.96 -4.85
C ILE A 134 -3.90 9.95 -3.67
N ALA A 135 -2.73 10.49 -3.33
CA ALA A 135 -2.61 11.51 -2.28
C ALA A 135 -3.14 12.90 -2.71
N ARG A 136 -3.61 13.08 -3.96
CA ARG A 136 -4.01 14.38 -4.54
C ARG A 136 -2.94 15.46 -4.43
N PHE A 137 -1.67 15.07 -4.44
CA PHE A 137 -0.54 15.99 -4.58
C PHE A 137 -0.27 16.33 -6.03
N PHE A 138 -0.73 15.50 -6.96
CA PHE A 138 -0.76 15.78 -8.38
C PHE A 138 -2.22 15.98 -8.81
N VAL A 139 -2.61 17.21 -9.16
CA VAL A 139 -4.00 17.54 -9.52
C VAL A 139 -4.05 18.26 -10.86
N TYR A 140 -4.94 17.81 -11.74
CA TYR A 140 -5.26 18.52 -12.97
C TYR A 140 -6.20 19.70 -12.68
N VAL A 141 -5.81 20.89 -13.08
CA VAL A 141 -6.52 22.15 -12.81
C VAL A 141 -6.56 22.97 -14.10
N PRO A 142 -7.64 23.72 -14.40
CA PRO A 142 -7.65 24.64 -15.53
C PRO A 142 -6.47 25.63 -15.45
N ALA A 143 -5.75 25.78 -16.57
CA ALA A 143 -4.56 26.61 -16.62
C ALA A 143 -4.91 28.09 -16.40
N THR A 144 -4.23 28.71 -15.44
CA THR A 144 -4.32 30.16 -15.17
C THR A 144 -3.32 30.93 -16.02
N ASP A 145 -2.11 30.41 -16.18
CA ASP A 145 -1.09 30.85 -17.16
C ASP A 145 -0.28 29.63 -17.63
N PRO A 146 -0.49 29.13 -18.87
CA PRO A 146 0.17 27.93 -19.35
C PRO A 146 1.66 28.12 -19.65
N SER A 147 2.11 29.38 -19.81
CA SER A 147 3.49 29.73 -20.19
C SER A 147 4.45 29.84 -19.01
N ARG A 148 3.95 29.73 -17.77
CA ARG A 148 4.75 29.95 -16.56
C ARG A 148 4.63 28.80 -15.57
N ILE A 149 5.71 28.60 -14.85
CA ILE A 149 5.82 27.75 -13.67
C ILE A 149 5.81 28.67 -12.46
N VAL A 150 4.75 28.64 -11.68
CA VAL A 150 4.61 29.46 -10.47
C VAL A 150 4.80 28.57 -9.25
N ILE A 151 5.72 28.95 -8.37
CA ILE A 151 5.99 28.25 -7.11
C ILE A 151 5.58 29.14 -5.96
N ASP A 152 4.52 28.74 -5.26
CA ASP A 152 3.98 29.45 -4.11
C ASP A 152 4.16 28.62 -2.83
N SER A 153 4.11 29.26 -1.68
CA SER A 153 3.97 28.55 -0.41
C SER A 153 2.60 27.87 -0.31
N ILE A 154 2.53 26.69 0.31
CA ILE A 154 1.25 25.99 0.58
C ILE A 154 0.26 26.87 1.37
N TYR A 155 0.76 27.80 2.18
CA TYR A 155 -0.13 28.66 2.97
C TYR A 155 -0.80 29.78 2.16
N ALA A 156 -0.49 29.91 0.87
CA ALA A 156 -1.25 30.77 -0.04
C ALA A 156 -2.68 30.24 -0.24
N ASP A 157 -2.84 28.92 -0.29
CA ASP A 157 -4.13 28.26 -0.53
C ASP A 157 -4.78 27.72 0.76
N TYR A 158 -3.97 27.44 1.80
CA TYR A 158 -4.44 26.79 3.02
C TYR A 158 -4.06 27.56 4.28
N ALA A 159 -5.00 27.68 5.22
CA ALA A 159 -4.69 28.22 6.54
C ALA A 159 -3.68 27.32 7.27
N ARG A 160 -2.80 27.90 8.11
CA ARG A 160 -1.77 27.13 8.85
C ARG A 160 -2.31 25.97 9.68
N SER A 161 -3.53 26.10 10.20
CA SER A 161 -4.23 25.04 10.96
C SER A 161 -4.73 23.88 10.11
N GLN A 162 -4.79 24.06 8.78
CA GLN A 162 -5.25 23.05 7.82
C GLN A 162 -4.11 22.32 7.12
N VAL A 163 -2.87 22.78 7.31
CA VAL A 163 -1.69 22.17 6.69
C VAL A 163 -1.16 21.05 7.61
N PRO A 164 -1.06 19.81 7.11
CA PRO A 164 -0.53 18.71 7.91
C PRO A 164 0.94 18.94 8.23
N PHE A 165 1.40 18.38 9.36
CA PHE A 165 2.80 18.49 9.81
C PHE A 165 3.81 18.13 8.71
N PHE A 166 3.49 17.11 7.93
CA PHE A 166 4.34 16.62 6.84
C PHE A 166 4.51 17.62 5.68
N PHE A 167 3.65 18.62 5.60
CA PHE A 167 3.64 19.69 4.59
C PHE A 167 3.98 21.04 5.20
N TYR A 168 4.50 21.09 6.44
CA TYR A 168 4.98 22.35 6.97
C TYR A 168 6.10 22.91 6.08
N TYR A 169 5.93 24.18 5.72
CA TYR A 169 6.74 24.90 4.73
C TYR A 169 6.64 24.36 3.29
N GLY A 170 5.67 23.49 3.01
CA GLY A 170 5.44 22.95 1.67
C GLY A 170 5.19 24.04 0.64
N ILE A 171 5.34 23.65 -0.62
CA ILE A 171 5.16 24.51 -1.80
C ILE A 171 4.11 23.92 -2.72
N ILE A 172 3.49 24.78 -3.52
CA ILE A 172 2.61 24.42 -4.61
C ILE A 172 3.30 24.88 -5.89
N ILE A 173 3.64 23.92 -6.75
CA ILE A 173 4.24 24.16 -8.06
C ILE A 173 3.09 24.08 -9.07
N ARG A 174 2.75 25.21 -9.68
CA ARG A 174 1.69 25.33 -10.69
C ARG A 174 2.35 25.35 -12.07
N ILE A 175 2.08 24.34 -12.88
CA ILE A 175 2.66 24.11 -14.20
C ILE A 175 1.50 23.94 -15.17
N ALA A 176 1.16 24.96 -15.96
CA ALA A 176 0.05 24.93 -16.91
C ALA A 176 -1.24 24.33 -16.34
N TYR A 177 -1.54 23.07 -16.66
CA TYR A 177 -2.76 22.36 -16.23
C TYR A 177 -2.58 21.49 -14.97
N ILE A 178 -1.43 21.58 -14.31
CA ILE A 178 -1.04 20.67 -13.23
C ILE A 178 -0.63 21.50 -12.02
N ASN A 179 -1.22 21.18 -10.86
CA ASN A 179 -0.72 21.64 -9.57
C ASN A 179 -0.04 20.48 -8.85
N ILE A 180 1.21 20.70 -8.43
CA ILE A 180 2.00 19.76 -7.65
C ILE A 180 2.19 20.34 -6.24
N THR A 181 1.50 19.79 -5.25
CA THR A 181 1.68 20.17 -3.84
C THR A 181 2.72 19.26 -3.21
N THR A 182 3.79 19.83 -2.67
CA THR A 182 4.90 19.02 -2.19
C THR A 182 5.66 19.65 -1.04
N SER A 183 6.45 18.84 -0.34
CA SER A 183 7.37 19.27 0.70
C SER A 183 8.65 18.43 0.65
N ILE A 184 9.74 18.93 1.25
CA ILE A 184 10.99 18.18 1.39
C ILE A 184 10.74 16.80 2.04
N GLN A 185 9.96 16.80 3.14
CA GLN A 185 9.63 15.60 3.90
C GLN A 185 8.80 14.64 3.04
N ALA A 186 7.81 15.16 2.30
CA ALA A 186 7.00 14.39 1.37
C ALA A 186 7.85 13.75 0.28
N ILE A 187 8.65 14.51 -0.44
CA ILE A 187 9.46 13.98 -1.55
C ILE A 187 10.38 12.86 -1.07
N ILE A 188 11.09 13.07 0.04
CA ILE A 188 12.01 12.06 0.58
C ILE A 188 11.25 10.78 0.95
N LEU A 189 10.15 10.89 1.68
CA LEU A 189 9.38 9.72 2.11
C LEU A 189 8.82 8.95 0.91
N TYR A 190 8.19 9.64 -0.04
CA TYR A 190 7.58 8.96 -1.18
C TYR A 190 8.63 8.33 -2.11
N ILE A 191 9.82 8.93 -2.25
CA ILE A 191 10.95 8.30 -2.95
C ILE A 191 11.35 7.01 -2.24
N VAL A 192 11.60 7.07 -0.92
CA VAL A 192 12.02 5.89 -0.13
C VAL A 192 10.97 4.78 -0.22
N LEU A 193 9.69 5.12 -0.01
CA LEU A 193 8.59 4.17 -0.10
C LEU A 193 8.49 3.56 -1.50
N SER A 194 8.58 4.37 -2.55
CA SER A 194 8.50 3.88 -3.94
C SER A 194 9.66 2.95 -4.29
N VAL A 195 10.88 3.25 -3.80
CA VAL A 195 12.05 2.35 -3.95
C VAL A 195 11.80 1.02 -3.22
N LEU A 196 11.34 1.07 -1.97
CA LEU A 196 11.05 -0.13 -1.18
C LEU A 196 9.96 -0.99 -1.83
N LEU A 197 8.87 -0.37 -2.28
CA LEU A 197 7.75 -1.05 -2.95
C LEU A 197 8.20 -1.66 -4.28
N ALA A 198 8.96 -0.93 -5.09
CA ALA A 198 9.51 -1.46 -6.34
C ALA A 198 10.42 -2.66 -6.08
N GLU A 199 11.39 -2.55 -5.16
CA GLU A 199 12.29 -3.67 -4.83
C GLU A 199 11.52 -4.89 -4.28
N ASN A 200 10.57 -4.68 -3.37
CA ASN A 200 9.73 -5.74 -2.82
C ASN A 200 8.93 -6.45 -3.93
N TYR A 201 8.36 -5.70 -4.87
CA TYR A 201 7.63 -6.26 -6.01
C TYR A 201 8.50 -7.21 -6.83
N PHE A 202 9.70 -6.78 -7.23
CA PHE A 202 10.61 -7.64 -8.01
C PHE A 202 11.12 -8.86 -7.23
N LEU A 203 11.30 -8.74 -5.90
CA LEU A 203 11.68 -9.86 -5.06
C LEU A 203 10.55 -10.91 -4.96
N ILE A 204 9.32 -10.46 -4.71
CA ILE A 204 8.13 -11.34 -4.63
C ILE A 204 7.96 -12.11 -5.95
N PHE A 205 7.95 -11.40 -7.09
CA PHE A 205 7.82 -12.04 -8.39
C PHE A 205 8.99 -12.98 -8.70
N GLY A 206 10.21 -12.63 -8.29
CA GLY A 206 11.38 -13.50 -8.43
C GLY A 206 11.24 -14.81 -7.66
N ILE A 207 10.79 -14.75 -6.40
CA ILE A 207 10.58 -15.92 -5.53
C ILE A 207 9.48 -16.83 -6.11
N VAL A 208 8.35 -16.25 -6.53
CA VAL A 208 7.20 -17.01 -7.06
C VAL A 208 7.52 -17.66 -8.41
N LYS A 209 8.20 -16.94 -9.32
CA LYS A 209 8.58 -17.48 -10.64
C LYS A 209 9.66 -18.57 -10.54
N GLY A 210 10.58 -18.47 -9.58
CA GLY A 210 11.68 -19.42 -9.39
C GLY A 210 11.26 -20.83 -8.95
N ASN A 211 10.03 -21.02 -8.46
CA ASN A 211 9.52 -22.29 -7.91
C ASN A 211 8.22 -22.79 -8.60
N SER A 212 8.02 -22.44 -9.88
CA SER A 212 6.82 -22.77 -10.69
C SER A 212 6.56 -24.27 -10.95
N THR A 213 7.32 -25.18 -10.33
CA THR A 213 7.10 -26.64 -10.35
C THR A 213 6.11 -27.11 -9.28
N ALA A 214 5.63 -26.20 -8.42
CA ALA A 214 4.48 -26.45 -7.56
C ALA A 214 3.19 -26.39 -8.39
N SER A 215 2.33 -27.40 -8.26
CA SER A 215 1.01 -27.50 -8.90
C SER A 215 0.11 -26.33 -8.45
N MET A 216 0.28 -25.18 -9.09
CA MET A 216 -0.46 -23.97 -8.78
C MET A 216 -0.82 -23.27 -10.09
N ILE A 217 -2.04 -22.72 -10.09
CA ILE A 217 -2.52 -21.81 -11.11
C ILE A 217 -1.53 -20.65 -11.24
N ASN A 218 -1.29 -20.26 -12.49
CA ASN A 218 -0.41 -19.22 -13.00
C ASN A 218 0.37 -18.42 -11.92
N PRO A 219 1.71 -18.59 -11.78
CA PRO A 219 2.53 -17.89 -10.77
C PRO A 219 2.39 -16.36 -10.80
N THR A 220 1.89 -15.79 -11.89
CA THR A 220 1.55 -14.37 -12.00
C THR A 220 0.34 -13.97 -11.16
N LEU A 221 -0.69 -14.83 -11.03
CA LEU A 221 -1.90 -14.53 -10.24
C LEU A 221 -1.56 -14.52 -8.74
N THR A 222 -0.84 -15.53 -8.27
CA THR A 222 -0.46 -15.59 -6.86
C THR A 222 0.62 -14.56 -6.51
N GLY A 223 1.61 -14.35 -7.39
CA GLY A 223 2.56 -13.25 -7.24
C GLY A 223 1.87 -11.89 -7.22
N GLY A 224 0.82 -11.70 -8.02
CA GLY A 224 -0.02 -10.51 -8.04
C GLY A 224 -0.79 -10.29 -6.74
N ILE A 225 -1.45 -11.32 -6.20
CA ILE A 225 -2.22 -11.22 -4.94
C ILE A 225 -1.29 -10.90 -3.76
N SER A 226 -0.17 -11.59 -3.64
CA SER A 226 0.78 -11.32 -2.56
C SER A 226 1.49 -9.97 -2.71
N ALA A 227 1.75 -9.53 -3.96
CA ALA A 227 2.27 -8.19 -4.22
C ALA A 227 1.23 -7.11 -3.86
N LEU A 228 -0.05 -7.31 -4.18
CA LEU A 228 -1.13 -6.41 -3.79
C LEU A 228 -1.28 -6.33 -2.26
N SER A 229 -1.14 -7.46 -1.56
CA SER A 229 -1.15 -7.52 -0.11
C SER A 229 -0.01 -6.68 0.50
N CYS A 230 1.20 -6.74 -0.07
CA CYS A 230 2.36 -5.92 0.34
C CYS A 230 2.27 -4.44 -0.13
N GLN A 231 1.33 -4.12 -1.03
CA GLN A 231 1.10 -2.75 -1.49
C GLN A 231 0.09 -2.03 -0.61
N CYS A 232 -0.70 -2.75 0.18
CA CYS A 232 -1.59 -2.18 1.18
C CYS A 232 -0.81 -1.35 2.20
N GLU A 233 0.35 -1.80 2.68
CA GLU A 233 1.20 -1.01 3.59
C GLU A 233 1.77 0.24 2.89
N GLY A 234 2.05 0.14 1.60
CA GLY A 234 2.44 1.29 0.78
C GLY A 234 1.33 2.33 0.67
N LEU A 235 0.10 1.88 0.40
CA LEU A 235 -1.04 2.76 0.20
C LEU A 235 -1.51 3.37 1.53
N THR A 236 -1.46 2.63 2.64
CA THR A 236 -1.71 3.20 3.98
C THR A 236 -0.65 4.22 4.37
N ALA A 237 0.61 4.05 3.98
CA ALA A 237 1.64 5.08 4.23
C ALA A 237 1.39 6.39 3.45
N THR A 238 0.58 6.35 2.37
CA THR A 238 0.29 7.53 1.53
C THR A 238 -0.94 8.33 1.90
N LEU A 239 -1.81 7.82 2.77
CA LEU A 239 -3.09 8.44 3.11
C LEU A 239 -3.03 9.42 4.31
N PRO A 240 -2.18 9.23 5.33
CA PRO A 240 -1.93 10.16 6.43
C PRO A 240 -1.62 11.59 5.99
N THR A 241 -0.94 11.73 4.85
CA THR A 241 -0.52 13.03 4.29
C THR A 241 -1.69 13.87 3.77
N VAL A 242 -2.86 13.27 3.53
CA VAL A 242 -4.09 13.98 3.10
C VAL A 242 -5.06 14.25 4.25
N ALA A 243 -4.96 13.52 5.37
CA ALA A 243 -5.90 13.55 6.50
C ALA A 243 -5.70 14.71 7.50
N ALA A 244 -5.22 15.85 7.01
CA ALA A 244 -4.44 16.85 7.74
C ALA A 244 -5.00 17.51 9.00
N VAL A 245 -6.29 17.38 9.35
CA VAL A 245 -6.87 18.22 10.41
C VAL A 245 -7.52 17.43 11.54
N VAL A 246 -7.97 16.19 11.32
CA VAL A 246 -8.85 15.51 12.29
C VAL A 246 -8.15 14.39 13.07
N ALA A 247 -7.00 13.89 12.61
CA ALA A 247 -6.40 12.67 13.17
C ALA A 247 -4.86 12.64 13.10
N SER A 248 -4.17 13.73 13.48
CA SER A 248 -2.70 13.82 13.36
C SER A 248 -1.97 12.66 14.06
N VAL A 249 -2.34 12.35 15.31
CA VAL A 249 -1.72 11.27 16.11
C VAL A 249 -1.97 9.89 15.52
N ILE A 250 -3.19 9.64 15.04
CA ILE A 250 -3.58 8.34 14.48
C ILE A 250 -2.93 8.12 13.12
N SER A 251 -2.89 9.17 12.30
CA SER A 251 -2.28 9.14 10.98
C SER A 251 -0.77 8.91 11.09
N GLU A 252 -0.11 9.50 12.09
CA GLU A 252 1.31 9.28 12.38
C GLU A 252 1.59 7.86 12.88
N ALA A 253 0.75 7.33 13.78
CA ALA A 253 0.88 5.94 14.26
C ALA A 253 0.74 4.93 13.12
N LEU A 254 -0.28 5.09 12.27
CA LEU A 254 -0.50 4.24 11.09
C LEU A 254 0.61 4.35 10.06
N LEU A 255 1.13 5.57 9.81
CA LEU A 255 2.26 5.80 8.92
C LEU A 255 3.51 5.09 9.43
N THR A 256 3.78 5.21 10.73
CA THR A 256 4.92 4.57 11.39
C THR A 256 4.80 3.05 11.31
N GLU A 257 3.62 2.50 11.63
CA GLU A 257 3.34 1.07 11.51
C GLU A 257 3.56 0.56 10.08
N SER A 258 3.00 1.27 9.10
CA SER A 258 3.09 0.90 7.68
C SER A 258 4.54 0.93 7.17
N ILE A 259 5.32 1.96 7.54
CA ILE A 259 6.75 2.05 7.20
C ILE A 259 7.54 0.91 7.85
N VAL A 260 7.29 0.63 9.14
CA VAL A 260 7.97 -0.45 9.86
C VAL A 260 7.69 -1.80 9.21
N LEU A 261 6.43 -2.09 8.87
CA LEU A 261 6.05 -3.32 8.18
C LEU A 261 6.70 -3.42 6.79
N LEU A 262 6.77 -2.32 6.03
CA LEU A 262 7.45 -2.28 4.73
C LEU A 262 8.96 -2.55 4.82
N ILE A 263 9.63 -1.95 5.81
CA ILE A 263 11.05 -2.19 6.07
C ILE A 263 11.26 -3.64 6.50
N MET A 264 10.43 -4.16 7.40
CA MET A 264 10.48 -5.56 7.83
C MET A 264 10.23 -6.53 6.67
N SER A 265 9.28 -6.26 5.79
CA SER A 265 9.07 -7.02 4.55
C SER A 265 10.34 -7.08 3.71
N ASN A 266 10.98 -5.93 3.48
CA ASN A 266 12.20 -5.87 2.68
C ASN A 266 13.33 -6.67 3.34
N ILE A 267 13.54 -6.51 4.65
CA ILE A 267 14.54 -7.27 5.42
C ILE A 267 14.28 -8.77 5.31
N ILE A 268 13.04 -9.21 5.53
CA ILE A 268 12.68 -10.64 5.50
C ILE A 268 12.87 -11.22 4.10
N LEU A 269 12.40 -10.51 3.07
CA LEU A 269 12.55 -10.92 1.67
C LEU A 269 14.03 -11.04 1.28
N ASN A 270 14.85 -10.03 1.58
CA ASN A 270 16.25 -10.00 1.18
C ASN A 270 17.16 -10.92 1.99
N ILE A 271 17.02 -10.94 3.32
CA ILE A 271 17.92 -11.70 4.19
C ILE A 271 17.49 -13.16 4.23
N PHE A 272 16.19 -13.43 4.42
CA PHE A 272 15.73 -14.77 4.75
C PHE A 272 15.22 -15.53 3.53
N LEU A 273 14.25 -14.96 2.81
CA LEU A 273 13.49 -15.67 1.79
C LEU A 273 14.26 -15.82 0.46
N ASN A 274 14.95 -14.77 0.02
CA ASN A 274 15.77 -14.82 -1.18
C ASN A 274 16.97 -15.78 -1.02
N LYS A 275 17.50 -15.91 0.21
CA LYS A 275 18.56 -16.87 0.56
C LYS A 275 18.03 -18.24 0.97
N ARG A 276 16.72 -18.50 0.89
CA ARG A 276 16.06 -19.75 1.28
C ARG A 276 16.37 -20.21 2.71
N SER A 277 16.63 -19.28 3.62
CA SER A 277 16.91 -19.58 5.03
C SER A 277 15.62 -19.65 5.85
N ARG A 278 15.64 -20.43 6.92
CA ARG A 278 14.46 -20.64 7.78
C ARG A 278 14.21 -19.42 8.66
N ILE A 279 12.96 -18.97 8.73
CA ILE A 279 12.52 -17.92 9.66
C ILE A 279 11.97 -18.59 10.92
N THR A 280 12.61 -18.36 12.07
CA THR A 280 12.20 -18.92 13.38
C THR A 280 10.83 -18.41 13.82
N LEU A 281 10.51 -17.15 13.55
CA LEU A 281 9.22 -16.54 13.93
C LEU A 281 8.01 -17.25 13.29
N VAL A 282 8.08 -17.57 11.99
CA VAL A 282 7.03 -18.31 11.27
C VAL A 282 6.87 -19.73 11.84
N SER A 283 7.97 -20.38 12.22
CA SER A 283 7.90 -21.71 12.85
C SER A 283 7.27 -21.71 14.24
N SER A 284 7.47 -20.64 15.02
CA SER A 284 6.88 -20.50 16.36
C SER A 284 5.36 -20.26 16.29
N VAL A 285 4.88 -19.40 15.39
CA VAL A 285 3.44 -19.15 15.19
C VAL A 285 2.73 -20.44 14.77
N LYS A 286 3.36 -21.24 13.90
CA LYS A 286 2.82 -22.54 13.48
C LYS A 286 2.68 -23.53 14.64
N ASN A 287 3.67 -23.58 15.53
CA ASN A 287 3.64 -24.47 16.70
C ASN A 287 2.50 -24.10 17.68
N ILE A 288 2.20 -22.80 17.83
CA ILE A 288 1.07 -22.34 18.67
C ILE A 288 -0.26 -22.74 18.05
N ARG A 289 -0.44 -22.54 16.74
CA ARG A 289 -1.67 -22.91 16.02
C ARG A 289 -1.97 -24.41 16.09
N ASP A 290 -0.93 -25.23 16.00
CA ASP A 290 -1.07 -26.69 15.98
C ASP A 290 -1.24 -27.27 17.40
N SER A 291 -1.06 -26.46 18.45
CA SER A 291 -1.27 -26.82 19.86
C SER A 291 -2.76 -26.96 20.22
N ASN A 292 -3.05 -27.73 21.28
CA ASN A 292 -4.41 -27.87 21.82
C ASN A 292 -4.93 -26.59 22.50
N ILE A 293 -4.07 -25.60 22.71
CA ILE A 293 -4.44 -24.32 23.34
C ILE A 293 -5.24 -23.44 22.38
N PHE A 294 -4.92 -23.49 21.07
CA PHE A 294 -5.56 -22.63 20.08
C PHE A 294 -7.06 -22.92 19.87
N PRO A 295 -7.53 -24.18 19.77
CA PRO A 295 -8.97 -24.50 19.76
C PRO A 295 -9.72 -24.04 21.02
N VAL A 296 -9.08 -24.15 22.20
CA VAL A 296 -9.68 -23.72 23.48
C VAL A 296 -9.84 -22.20 23.51
N LEU A 297 -8.81 -21.47 23.08
CA LEU A 297 -8.84 -20.02 22.96
C LEU A 297 -9.91 -19.56 21.94
N ALA A 298 -10.01 -20.26 20.80
CA ALA A 298 -11.00 -20.00 19.77
C ALA A 298 -12.44 -20.18 20.31
N LEU A 299 -12.73 -21.26 21.03
CA LEU A 299 -14.03 -21.50 21.67
C LEU A 299 -14.35 -20.48 22.77
N PHE A 300 -13.34 -20.06 23.54
CA PHE A 300 -13.51 -18.98 24.52
C PHE A 300 -14.00 -17.69 23.86
N PHE A 301 -13.40 -17.27 22.76
CA PHE A 301 -13.84 -16.09 22.01
C PHE A 301 -15.28 -16.22 21.49
N VAL A 302 -15.66 -17.40 20.98
CA VAL A 302 -17.02 -17.67 20.51
C VAL A 302 -18.07 -17.48 21.61
N LEU A 303 -17.74 -17.84 22.85
CA LEU A 303 -18.63 -17.68 24.01
C LEU A 303 -18.66 -16.25 24.54
N VAL A 304 -17.55 -15.52 24.45
CA VAL A 304 -17.44 -14.15 24.99
C VAL A 304 -18.16 -13.12 24.12
N PHE A 305 -18.16 -13.28 22.79
CA PHE A 305 -18.72 -12.25 21.91
C PHE A 305 -20.23 -11.99 22.10
N PRO A 306 -21.11 -13.00 22.23
CA PRO A 306 -22.53 -12.74 22.54
C PRO A 306 -22.73 -12.01 23.87
N VAL A 307 -21.88 -12.28 24.87
CA VAL A 307 -21.91 -11.58 26.16
C VAL A 307 -21.46 -10.13 25.99
N ALA A 308 -20.39 -9.89 25.23
CA ALA A 308 -19.93 -8.53 24.92
C ALA A 308 -20.97 -7.74 24.09
N GLU A 309 -21.65 -8.40 23.15
CA GLU A 309 -22.73 -7.81 22.34
C GLU A 309 -23.90 -7.37 23.22
N THR A 310 -24.39 -8.26 24.07
CA THR A 310 -25.51 -7.97 24.98
C THR A 310 -25.18 -6.87 25.97
N ILE A 311 -23.97 -6.88 26.55
CA ILE A 311 -23.48 -5.80 27.40
C ILE A 311 -23.46 -4.47 26.63
N GLY A 312 -22.92 -4.45 25.41
CA GLY A 312 -22.86 -3.21 24.64
C GLY A 312 -24.24 -2.68 24.23
N ILE A 313 -25.20 -3.56 23.92
CA ILE A 313 -26.61 -3.18 23.68
C ILE A 313 -27.22 -2.53 24.93
N ILE A 314 -26.97 -3.08 26.13
CA ILE A 314 -27.45 -2.51 27.40
C ILE A 314 -26.89 -1.09 27.60
N PHE A 315 -25.62 -0.87 27.25
CA PHE A 315 -24.97 0.45 27.33
C PHE A 315 -25.20 1.34 26.11
N LYS A 316 -26.01 0.91 25.13
CA LYS A 316 -26.28 1.64 23.88
C LYS A 316 -25.02 1.96 23.06
N LEU A 317 -24.01 1.09 23.13
CA LEU A 317 -22.74 1.26 22.41
C LEU A 317 -22.92 1.15 20.89
N GLU A 318 -23.91 0.39 20.43
CA GLU A 318 -24.28 0.26 19.02
C GLU A 318 -24.73 1.58 18.40
N LYS A 319 -25.29 2.49 19.21
CA LYS A 319 -25.72 3.83 18.75
C LYS A 319 -24.68 4.91 18.97
N THR A 320 -23.82 4.74 19.96
CA THR A 320 -22.88 5.78 20.38
C THR A 320 -21.48 5.61 19.79
N SER A 321 -21.11 4.39 19.37
CA SER A 321 -19.77 4.07 18.88
C SER A 321 -19.81 3.24 17.60
N MET A 322 -19.35 3.85 16.50
CA MET A 322 -19.15 3.14 15.23
C MET A 322 -18.17 1.96 15.37
N LEU A 323 -17.17 2.10 16.25
CA LEU A 323 -16.19 1.05 16.51
C LEU A 323 -16.85 -0.18 17.14
N PHE A 324 -17.79 0.03 18.06
CA PHE A 324 -18.57 -1.08 18.60
C PHE A 324 -19.52 -1.65 17.54
N PHE A 325 -20.27 -0.79 16.84
CA PHE A 325 -21.27 -1.21 15.84
C PHE A 325 -20.68 -2.13 14.75
N PHE A 326 -19.64 -1.66 14.04
CA PHE A 326 -18.99 -2.47 13.00
C PHE A 326 -17.97 -3.45 13.57
N GLY A 327 -17.33 -3.13 14.69
CA GLY A 327 -16.38 -4.03 15.35
C GLY A 327 -17.03 -5.33 15.80
N MET A 328 -18.24 -5.27 16.36
CA MET A 328 -19.00 -6.47 16.73
C MET A 328 -19.36 -7.31 15.51
N ASN A 329 -19.71 -6.69 14.39
CA ASN A 329 -19.92 -7.38 13.12
C ASN A 329 -18.65 -8.13 12.67
N LEU A 330 -17.48 -7.48 12.70
CA LEU A 330 -16.20 -8.12 12.36
C LEU A 330 -15.82 -9.26 13.32
N LEU A 331 -16.02 -9.06 14.63
CA LEU A 331 -15.70 -10.06 15.64
C LEU A 331 -16.61 -11.29 15.55
N THR A 332 -17.89 -11.10 15.21
CA THR A 332 -18.85 -12.20 15.01
C THR A 332 -18.54 -13.00 13.75
N PHE A 333 -18.03 -12.38 12.69
CA PHE A 333 -17.44 -13.10 11.55
C PHE A 333 -16.26 -13.98 11.98
N ILE A 334 -15.31 -13.44 12.74
CA ILE A 334 -14.14 -14.19 13.23
C ILE A 334 -14.60 -15.34 14.15
N SER A 335 -15.62 -15.10 14.97
CA SER A 335 -16.28 -16.12 15.79
C SER A 335 -16.80 -17.28 14.94
N GLY A 336 -17.47 -17.01 13.83
CA GLY A 336 -17.95 -18.04 12.90
C GLY A 336 -16.83 -18.90 12.33
N ILE A 337 -15.68 -18.30 12.00
CA ILE A 337 -14.47 -19.03 11.58
C ILE A 337 -13.99 -19.96 12.70
N PHE A 338 -13.86 -19.44 13.92
CA PHE A 338 -13.39 -20.18 15.08
C PHE A 338 -14.34 -21.31 15.50
N LEU A 339 -15.64 -21.12 15.36
CA LEU A 339 -16.65 -22.13 15.64
C LEU A 339 -16.47 -23.35 14.75
N ILE A 340 -16.37 -23.17 13.42
CA ILE A 340 -16.16 -24.31 12.52
C ILE A 340 -14.76 -24.88 12.65
N TYR A 341 -13.75 -24.07 12.94
CA TYR A 341 -12.42 -24.56 13.28
C TYR A 341 -12.46 -25.55 14.45
N GLY A 342 -13.17 -25.22 15.53
CA GLY A 342 -13.38 -26.12 16.67
C GLY A 342 -14.12 -27.39 16.28
N ILE A 343 -15.24 -27.28 15.55
CA ILE A 343 -16.04 -28.42 15.08
C ILE A 343 -15.23 -29.36 14.18
N TYR A 344 -14.44 -28.80 13.26
CA TYR A 344 -13.57 -29.57 12.37
C TYR A 344 -12.52 -30.37 13.15
N ARG A 345 -11.96 -29.80 14.23
CA ARG A 345 -10.99 -30.49 15.09
C ARG A 345 -11.61 -31.66 15.87
N ILE A 346 -12.92 -31.62 16.13
CA ILE A 346 -13.68 -32.72 16.76
C ILE A 346 -13.94 -33.87 15.74
N GLY A 347 -13.66 -33.66 14.45
CA GLY A 347 -13.73 -34.70 13.41
C GLY A 347 -14.95 -34.60 12.49
N ILE A 348 -15.76 -33.54 12.61
CA ILE A 348 -16.89 -33.30 11.71
C ILE A 348 -16.39 -32.60 10.44
N ASN A 349 -16.41 -33.34 9.33
CA ASN A 349 -15.91 -32.87 8.04
C ASN A 349 -17.05 -32.56 7.07
N ILE A 350 -17.24 -31.28 6.76
CA ILE A 350 -18.16 -30.83 5.70
C ILE A 350 -17.36 -30.81 4.39
N LYS A 351 -17.82 -31.57 3.38
CA LYS A 351 -17.15 -31.66 2.07
C LYS A 351 -17.90 -30.88 1.00
N ILE A 352 -17.18 -30.06 0.24
CA ILE A 352 -17.66 -29.36 -0.96
C ILE A 352 -16.88 -29.90 -2.15
N SER A 353 -17.56 -30.59 -3.07
CA SER A 353 -16.93 -31.28 -4.19
C SER A 353 -16.56 -30.36 -5.37
N ASN A 354 -17.43 -29.42 -5.74
CA ASN A 354 -17.27 -28.64 -6.98
C ASN A 354 -16.53 -27.30 -6.75
N ILE A 355 -15.54 -26.99 -7.60
CA ILE A 355 -14.80 -25.71 -7.60
C ILE A 355 -15.72 -24.50 -7.82
N VAL A 356 -16.75 -24.65 -8.66
CA VAL A 356 -17.74 -23.59 -8.92
C VAL A 356 -18.51 -23.26 -7.65
N ASN A 357 -18.93 -24.29 -6.91
CA ASN A 357 -19.64 -24.11 -5.64
C ASN A 357 -18.74 -23.42 -4.61
N LYS A 358 -17.44 -23.76 -4.56
CA LYS A 358 -16.48 -23.06 -3.69
C LYS A 358 -16.42 -21.57 -4.03
N GLY A 359 -16.32 -21.22 -5.32
CA GLY A 359 -16.34 -19.82 -5.77
C GLY A 359 -17.63 -19.08 -5.38
N ILE A 360 -18.79 -19.71 -5.57
CA ILE A 360 -20.08 -19.15 -5.17
C ILE A 360 -20.13 -18.92 -3.66
N TYR A 361 -19.68 -19.88 -2.84
CA TYR A 361 -19.65 -19.72 -1.39
C TYR A 361 -18.70 -18.60 -0.92
N ILE A 362 -17.54 -18.43 -1.58
CA ILE A 362 -16.64 -17.30 -1.31
C ILE A 362 -17.34 -15.98 -1.59
N PHE A 363 -18.01 -15.88 -2.75
CA PHE A 363 -18.73 -14.68 -3.13
C PHE A 363 -19.87 -14.38 -2.14
N ILE A 364 -20.69 -15.39 -1.81
CA ILE A 364 -21.79 -15.26 -0.85
C ILE A 364 -21.27 -14.82 0.52
N ALA A 365 -20.24 -15.47 1.06
CA ALA A 365 -19.67 -15.10 2.35
C ALA A 365 -19.18 -13.64 2.33
N SER A 366 -18.41 -13.26 1.31
CA SER A 366 -17.87 -11.91 1.18
C SER A 366 -18.98 -10.86 1.04
N PHE A 367 -19.98 -11.14 0.20
CA PHE A 367 -21.10 -10.24 -0.05
C PHE A 367 -21.93 -10.03 1.22
N ILE A 368 -22.30 -11.12 1.89
CA ILE A 368 -23.12 -11.09 3.10
C ILE A 368 -22.39 -10.39 4.25
N MET A 369 -21.07 -10.52 4.34
CA MET A 369 -20.26 -9.79 5.32
C MET A 369 -20.31 -8.28 5.06
N PHE A 370 -20.10 -7.88 3.80
CA PHE A 370 -19.90 -6.46 3.47
C PHE A 370 -21.14 -5.67 3.12
N ILE A 371 -22.29 -6.32 2.92
CA ILE A 371 -23.56 -5.62 2.65
C ILE A 371 -23.92 -4.64 3.78
N TRP A 372 -23.48 -4.92 5.00
CA TRP A 372 -23.74 -4.09 6.18
C TRP A 372 -22.90 -2.80 6.22
N PHE A 373 -21.83 -2.70 5.44
CA PHE A 373 -21.05 -1.48 5.27
C PHE A 373 -21.63 -0.55 4.19
N ILE A 374 -22.81 -0.87 3.64
CA ILE A 374 -23.54 0.03 2.76
C ILE A 374 -24.35 0.98 3.65
N PRO A 375 -24.28 2.33 3.46
CA PRO A 375 -24.94 3.30 4.34
C PRO A 375 -26.42 3.02 4.61
N GLY A 376 -27.19 2.63 3.59
CA GLY A 376 -28.60 2.28 3.75
C GLY A 376 -28.84 1.09 4.68
N MET A 377 -28.03 0.03 4.56
CA MET A 377 -28.13 -1.16 5.41
C MET A 377 -27.66 -0.88 6.84
N ALA A 378 -26.59 -0.10 6.98
CA ALA A 378 -26.09 0.36 8.28
C ALA A 378 -27.15 1.19 9.02
N LEU A 379 -27.86 2.07 8.32
CA LEU A 379 -28.96 2.86 8.90
C LEU A 379 -30.09 1.96 9.42
N TYR A 380 -30.52 0.96 8.66
CA TYR A 380 -31.54 0.02 9.13
C TYR A 380 -31.11 -0.68 10.42
N ALA A 381 -29.88 -1.21 10.46
CA ALA A 381 -29.32 -1.85 11.65
C ALA A 381 -29.10 -0.87 12.82
N TYR A 382 -28.83 0.41 12.55
CA TYR A 382 -28.70 1.44 13.58
C TYR A 382 -30.05 1.78 14.25
N THR A 383 -31.13 1.79 13.46
CA THR A 383 -32.46 2.18 13.96
C THR A 383 -33.18 1.07 14.72
N ASP A 384 -32.97 -0.20 14.37
CA ASP A 384 -33.67 -1.36 14.92
C ASP A 384 -32.70 -2.39 15.51
N TYR A 385 -32.87 -2.71 16.80
CA TYR A 385 -32.05 -3.70 17.51
C TYR A 385 -32.17 -5.11 16.93
N GLY A 386 -33.34 -5.50 16.43
CA GLY A 386 -33.53 -6.80 15.80
C GLY A 386 -32.71 -6.93 14.52
N ILE A 387 -32.59 -5.83 13.75
CA ILE A 387 -31.77 -5.78 12.54
C ILE A 387 -30.27 -5.76 12.90
N PHE A 388 -29.87 -5.08 13.98
CA PHE A 388 -28.49 -5.14 14.49
C PHE A 388 -28.07 -6.57 14.88
N ILE A 389 -28.93 -7.30 15.61
CA ILE A 389 -28.66 -8.70 15.96
C ILE A 389 -28.64 -9.58 14.70
N LEU A 390 -29.56 -9.35 13.75
CA LEU A 390 -29.58 -10.05 12.48
C LEU A 390 -28.28 -9.85 11.69
N MET A 391 -27.75 -8.63 11.66
CA MET A 391 -26.45 -8.32 11.06
C MET A 391 -25.35 -9.21 11.65
N ASN A 392 -25.28 -9.34 12.97
CA ASN A 392 -24.25 -10.13 13.66
C ASN A 392 -24.43 -11.64 13.44
N ILE A 393 -25.68 -12.15 13.42
CA ILE A 393 -25.97 -13.55 13.07
C ILE A 393 -25.53 -13.85 11.63
N ILE A 394 -25.86 -12.97 10.71
CA ILE A 394 -25.54 -13.09 9.29
C ILE A 394 -24.02 -13.03 9.07
N SER A 395 -23.32 -12.18 9.81
CA SER A 395 -21.86 -12.12 9.84
C SER A 395 -21.23 -13.41 10.35
N LEU A 396 -21.77 -13.98 11.43
CA LEU A 396 -21.34 -15.28 11.95
C LEU A 396 -21.52 -16.41 10.92
N ILE A 397 -22.65 -16.42 10.19
CA ILE A 397 -22.89 -17.37 9.09
C ILE A 397 -21.85 -17.17 7.98
N SER A 398 -21.51 -15.93 7.64
CA SER A 398 -20.46 -15.65 6.66
C SER A 398 -19.09 -16.21 7.09
N GLY A 399 -18.74 -16.05 8.37
CA GLY A 399 -17.53 -16.64 8.95
C GLY A 399 -17.51 -18.17 8.88
N ILE A 400 -18.66 -18.80 9.17
CA ILE A 400 -18.85 -20.25 9.04
C ILE A 400 -18.58 -20.70 7.61
N ILE A 401 -19.22 -20.08 6.62
CA ILE A 401 -19.07 -20.43 5.20
C ILE A 401 -17.61 -20.25 4.78
N THR A 402 -16.98 -19.16 5.21
CA THR A 402 -15.57 -18.85 4.92
C THR A 402 -14.65 -19.99 5.36
N TYR A 403 -14.78 -20.48 6.60
CA TYR A 403 -13.92 -21.56 7.07
C TYR A 403 -14.27 -22.93 6.48
N ILE A 404 -15.55 -23.20 6.19
CA ILE A 404 -15.95 -24.42 5.44
C ILE A 404 -15.24 -24.46 4.08
N VAL A 405 -15.21 -23.34 3.35
CA VAL A 405 -14.48 -23.25 2.08
C VAL A 405 -12.98 -23.46 2.30
N TYR A 406 -12.39 -22.86 3.33
CA TYR A 406 -10.96 -23.00 3.64
C TYR A 406 -10.52 -24.46 3.85
N ILE A 407 -11.33 -25.29 4.52
CA ILE A 407 -11.03 -26.72 4.70
C ILE A 407 -11.04 -27.47 3.36
N ASN A 408 -11.91 -27.04 2.44
CA ASN A 408 -12.15 -27.72 1.16
C ASN A 408 -11.27 -27.22 0.00
N ILE A 409 -10.45 -26.19 0.20
CA ILE A 409 -9.49 -25.71 -0.80
C ILE A 409 -8.09 -26.24 -0.45
N GLU A 410 -7.54 -27.10 -1.30
CA GLU A 410 -6.16 -27.59 -1.15
C GLU A 410 -5.17 -26.76 -1.98
N GLU A 411 -5.49 -26.48 -3.25
CA GLU A 411 -4.57 -25.84 -4.20
C GLU A 411 -4.41 -24.33 -3.99
N LEU A 412 -5.50 -23.63 -3.64
CA LEU A 412 -5.56 -22.17 -3.49
C LEU A 412 -5.61 -21.71 -2.03
N LYS A 413 -5.31 -22.61 -1.09
CA LYS A 413 -5.53 -22.37 0.34
C LYS A 413 -4.85 -21.11 0.86
N ARG A 414 -3.65 -20.82 0.33
CA ARG A 414 -2.82 -19.67 0.74
C ARG A 414 -3.34 -18.36 0.19
N ALA A 415 -3.61 -18.29 -1.11
CA ALA A 415 -4.24 -17.14 -1.74
C ALA A 415 -5.61 -16.82 -1.09
N TYR A 416 -6.33 -17.86 -0.64
CA TYR A 416 -7.58 -17.68 0.09
C TYR A 416 -7.39 -17.07 1.48
N VAL A 417 -6.34 -17.44 2.23
CA VAL A 417 -6.02 -16.81 3.53
C VAL A 417 -5.58 -15.36 3.34
N GLU A 418 -4.76 -15.07 2.31
CA GLU A 418 -4.40 -13.69 1.94
C GLU A 418 -5.65 -12.87 1.62
N PHE A 419 -6.56 -13.40 0.78
CA PHE A 419 -7.83 -12.77 0.44
C PHE A 419 -8.66 -12.43 1.69
N ILE A 420 -8.86 -13.39 2.60
CA ILE A 420 -9.62 -13.15 3.84
C ILE A 420 -8.95 -12.07 4.69
N SER A 421 -7.62 -12.09 4.83
CA SER A 421 -6.90 -11.07 5.59
C SER A 421 -6.96 -9.68 4.95
N MET A 422 -6.99 -9.61 3.62
CA MET A 422 -7.04 -8.38 2.84
C MET A 422 -8.43 -7.74 2.80
N MET A 423 -9.49 -8.54 2.94
CA MET A 423 -10.87 -8.05 2.96
C MET A 423 -11.08 -6.93 4.00
N PHE A 424 -10.60 -7.12 5.24
CA PHE A 424 -10.77 -6.12 6.31
C PHE A 424 -9.94 -4.87 6.12
N SER A 425 -8.68 -5.03 5.68
CA SER A 425 -7.81 -3.88 5.44
C SER A 425 -8.33 -3.04 4.26
N MET A 426 -8.88 -3.67 3.22
CA MET A 426 -9.49 -2.94 2.11
C MET A 426 -10.76 -2.18 2.51
N THR A 427 -11.59 -2.73 3.39
CA THR A 427 -12.76 -2.01 3.90
C THR A 427 -12.37 -0.78 4.71
N GLY A 428 -11.38 -0.90 5.60
CA GLY A 428 -10.81 0.25 6.31
C GLY A 428 -10.31 1.33 5.33
N LEU A 429 -9.64 0.92 4.26
CA LEU A 429 -9.12 1.80 3.22
C LEU A 429 -10.21 2.57 2.49
N VAL A 430 -11.24 1.88 2.04
CA VAL A 430 -12.35 2.52 1.32
C VAL A 430 -13.05 3.55 2.20
N ILE A 431 -13.33 3.20 3.47
CA ILE A 431 -13.96 4.12 4.42
C ILE A 431 -13.05 5.32 4.68
N PHE A 432 -11.77 5.07 5.02
CA PHE A 432 -10.81 6.15 5.28
C PHE A 432 -10.65 7.09 4.09
N TYR A 433 -10.53 6.53 2.88
CA TYR A 433 -10.35 7.28 1.64
C TYR A 433 -11.56 8.16 1.33
N ILE A 434 -12.78 7.59 1.35
CA ILE A 434 -14.00 8.36 1.06
C ILE A 434 -14.23 9.43 2.13
N SER A 435 -14.06 9.11 3.42
CA SER A 435 -14.25 10.07 4.51
C SER A 435 -13.22 11.19 4.48
N THR A 436 -11.95 10.89 4.17
CA THR A 436 -10.86 11.88 4.21
C THR A 436 -10.76 12.70 2.92
N ILE A 437 -10.71 12.02 1.77
CA ILE A 437 -10.40 12.63 0.48
C ILE A 437 -11.62 13.33 -0.12
N SER A 438 -12.77 12.67 -0.05
CA SER A 438 -14.03 13.21 -0.57
C SER A 438 -14.74 14.11 0.45
N LYS A 439 -14.27 14.12 1.72
CA LYS A 439 -14.91 14.83 2.85
C LYS A 439 -16.38 14.44 3.03
N ILE A 440 -16.73 13.21 2.68
CA ILE A 440 -18.10 12.69 2.77
C ILE A 440 -18.27 11.94 4.09
N THR A 441 -19.26 12.33 4.87
CA THR A 441 -19.70 11.55 6.04
C THR A 441 -20.53 10.36 5.55
N ILE A 442 -19.90 9.18 5.42
CA ILE A 442 -20.53 7.96 4.86
C ILE A 442 -21.72 7.50 5.72
N TYR A 443 -21.54 7.54 7.04
CA TYR A 443 -22.55 7.20 8.04
C TYR A 443 -22.84 8.45 8.89
N PRO A 444 -23.83 9.26 8.52
CA PRO A 444 -24.17 10.51 9.20
C PRO A 444 -24.45 10.34 10.69
N GLU A 445 -24.96 9.18 11.10
CA GLU A 445 -25.39 8.84 12.46
C GLU A 445 -24.22 8.88 13.46
N PHE A 446 -23.02 8.52 13.00
CA PHE A 446 -21.81 8.46 13.83
C PHE A 446 -20.87 9.66 13.65
N GLY A 447 -21.02 10.39 12.53
CA GLY A 447 -20.16 11.51 12.17
C GLY A 447 -18.78 11.10 11.63
N ILE A 448 -18.08 12.08 11.05
CA ILE A 448 -16.81 11.85 10.33
C ILE A 448 -15.66 11.41 11.24
N ALA A 449 -15.62 11.92 12.48
CA ALA A 449 -14.56 11.58 13.43
C ALA A 449 -14.57 10.08 13.77
N GLN A 450 -15.75 9.51 14.07
CA GLN A 450 -15.88 8.09 14.38
C GLN A 450 -15.54 7.19 13.18
N GLN A 451 -15.83 7.63 11.94
CA GLN A 451 -15.43 6.93 10.73
C GLN A 451 -13.91 6.84 10.57
N LEU A 452 -13.22 7.95 10.83
CA LEU A 452 -11.76 7.98 10.80
C LEU A 452 -11.15 7.11 11.91
N TYR A 453 -11.68 7.19 13.13
CA TYR A 453 -11.23 6.34 14.25
C TYR A 453 -11.45 4.85 13.97
N PHE A 454 -12.63 4.47 13.46
CA PHE A 454 -12.94 3.09 13.13
C PHE A 454 -12.03 2.56 12.02
N ALA A 455 -11.90 3.29 10.91
CA ALA A 455 -11.07 2.87 9.79
C ALA A 455 -9.60 2.73 10.19
N ALA A 456 -9.10 3.66 11.01
CA ALA A 456 -7.75 3.59 11.55
C ALA A 456 -7.51 2.39 12.46
N MET A 457 -8.42 2.13 13.40
CA MET A 457 -8.33 0.97 14.29
C MET A 457 -8.44 -0.35 13.52
N LEU A 458 -9.33 -0.40 12.52
CA LEU A 458 -9.48 -1.57 11.66
C LEU A 458 -8.17 -1.86 10.92
N TRP A 459 -7.46 -0.83 10.46
CA TRP A 459 -6.13 -0.99 9.86
C TRP A 459 -5.06 -1.39 10.84
N ALA A 460 -4.93 -0.70 11.97
CA ALA A 460 -3.92 -1.02 12.98
C ALA A 460 -4.01 -2.47 13.46
N VAL A 461 -5.22 -3.04 13.45
CA VAL A 461 -5.41 -4.47 13.75
C VAL A 461 -5.18 -5.34 12.52
N SER A 462 -5.74 -5.01 11.35
CA SER A 462 -5.71 -5.90 10.18
C SER A 462 -4.36 -5.95 9.45
N LEU A 463 -3.59 -4.86 9.43
CA LEU A 463 -2.32 -4.78 8.70
C LEU A 463 -1.28 -5.81 9.19
N PRO A 464 -1.02 -5.98 10.51
CA PRO A 464 -0.10 -7.00 10.98
C PRO A 464 -0.51 -8.43 10.62
N PHE A 465 -1.81 -8.75 10.66
CA PHE A 465 -2.31 -10.08 10.29
C PHE A 465 -2.16 -10.35 8.79
N MET A 466 -2.49 -9.36 7.96
CA MET A 466 -2.31 -9.43 6.52
C MET A 466 -0.82 -9.59 6.17
N TRP A 467 0.05 -8.78 6.79
CA TRP A 467 1.50 -8.88 6.62
C TRP A 467 2.05 -10.27 6.98
N LEU A 468 1.66 -10.81 8.14
CA LEU A 468 2.04 -12.17 8.56
C LEU A 468 1.56 -13.25 7.57
N SER A 469 0.33 -13.12 7.07
CA SER A 469 -0.24 -14.02 6.07
C SER A 469 0.56 -14.00 4.76
N THR A 470 0.95 -12.81 4.30
CA THR A 470 1.79 -12.64 3.12
C THR A 470 3.18 -13.24 3.34
N ILE A 471 3.82 -13.00 4.50
CA ILE A 471 5.14 -13.55 4.80
C ILE A 471 5.13 -15.08 4.91
N ASP A 472 4.14 -15.69 5.55
CA ASP A 472 4.02 -17.17 5.61
C ASP A 472 3.82 -17.76 4.20
N THR A 473 2.97 -17.10 3.40
CA THR A 473 2.72 -17.48 2.01
C THR A 473 4.02 -17.42 1.19
N MET A 474 4.77 -16.32 1.26
CA MET A 474 6.09 -16.15 0.62
C MET A 474 7.13 -17.14 1.14
N TYR A 475 7.17 -17.40 2.45
CA TYR A 475 8.08 -18.38 3.05
C TYR A 475 7.88 -19.76 2.46
N MET A 476 6.63 -20.18 2.31
CA MET A 476 6.33 -21.47 1.70
C MET A 476 6.63 -21.52 0.19
N TYR A 477 6.61 -20.38 -0.51
CA TYR A 477 7.10 -20.29 -1.89
C TYR A 477 8.62 -20.36 -1.99
N SER A 478 9.37 -20.04 -0.93
CA SER A 478 10.84 -20.07 -0.96
C SER A 478 11.45 -21.47 -0.75
N ILE A 479 10.70 -22.42 -0.18
CA ILE A 479 11.20 -23.76 0.17
C ILE A 479 10.98 -24.76 -1.00
N PRO A 480 12.02 -25.47 -1.47
CA PRO A 480 11.87 -26.52 -2.48
C PRO A 480 11.05 -27.73 -1.98
N ARG A 481 10.17 -28.27 -2.85
CA ARG A 481 9.19 -29.34 -2.54
C ARG A 481 9.77 -30.59 -1.87
N ASP A 482 11.01 -30.97 -2.19
CA ASP A 482 11.63 -32.20 -1.68
C ASP A 482 11.90 -32.15 -0.17
N ALA A 483 12.18 -30.96 0.37
CA ALA A 483 12.33 -30.73 1.80
C ALA A 483 10.99 -30.83 2.56
N ILE A 484 9.87 -30.50 1.90
CA ILE A 484 8.52 -30.56 2.47
C ILE A 484 8.00 -32.01 2.49
N LYS A 485 8.26 -32.79 1.42
CA LYS A 485 7.92 -34.22 1.36
C LYS A 485 8.66 -35.05 2.40
N ASN A 486 9.95 -34.80 2.63
CA ASN A 486 10.72 -35.52 3.65
C ASN A 486 10.26 -35.20 5.08
N LYS A 487 9.77 -33.98 5.33
CA LYS A 487 9.21 -33.60 6.64
C LYS A 487 7.87 -34.31 6.94
N ASN A 488 7.03 -34.49 5.93
CA ASN A 488 5.78 -35.25 6.08
C ASN A 488 5.99 -36.78 6.17
N LYS A 489 7.09 -37.32 5.59
CA LYS A 489 7.50 -38.72 5.81
C LYS A 489 8.09 -38.95 7.21
N SER A 490 8.87 -38.01 7.73
CA SER A 490 9.42 -38.05 9.09
C SER A 490 8.33 -37.97 10.16
N ASN A 491 7.30 -37.12 9.98
CA ASN A 491 6.18 -37.09 10.94
C ASN A 491 5.23 -38.30 10.84
N LYS A 492 5.23 -39.04 9.71
CA LYS A 492 4.48 -40.30 9.60
C LYS A 492 5.19 -41.51 10.18
N THR A 493 6.50 -41.43 10.41
CA THR A 493 7.31 -42.52 10.97
C THR A 493 7.44 -42.47 12.49
N VAL A 494 6.92 -41.42 13.15
CA VAL A 494 6.97 -41.24 14.62
C VAL A 494 5.60 -41.51 15.29
N VAL A 495 4.58 -41.94 14.54
CA VAL A 495 3.26 -42.34 15.08
C VAL A 495 2.98 -43.83 14.83
N SER A 496 4.03 -44.62 14.62
CA SER A 496 3.97 -46.07 14.60
C SER A 496 5.07 -46.61 15.49
N ASP A 497 4.90 -46.40 16.80
CA ASP A 497 5.36 -47.27 17.87
C ASP A 497 4.50 -46.99 19.11
#